data_AF-A0A4U9WR29-F1
#
_entry.id   AF-A0A4U9WR29-F1
#
_cell.length_a   1.000
_cell.length_b   1.000
_cell.length_c   1.000
_cell.angle_alpha   90.00
_cell.angle_beta   90.00
_cell.angle_gamma   90.00
#
_symmetry.space_group_name_H-M   'P 1'
#
loop_
_entity.id
_entity.type
_entity.pdbx_description
1 polymer ?
#
loop_
_entity_poly.entity_id
_entity_poly.type
_entity_poly.pdbx_seq_one_letter_code
_entity_poly.pdbx_strand_id
1 'polypeptide(L)' 'MASAFGIPGQRITRKDQVADALDTLLNSEGPYLLQVSIDELENVWPLVPPGAGNETMLEKVS' A
#
# COMPACT_ATOMS: atom_id res chain seq x y z
N MET A 1 -13.44 -7.94 9.49
CA MET A 1 -13.73 -9.06 8.56
C MET A 1 -12.71 -10.19 8.71
N ALA A 2 -11.39 -9.95 8.71
CA ALA A 2 -10.39 -11.01 8.95
C ALA A 2 -10.58 -11.80 10.26
N SER A 3 -10.93 -11.11 11.35
CA SER A 3 -11.20 -11.75 12.65
C SER A 3 -12.32 -12.78 12.62
N ALA A 4 -13.29 -12.67 11.70
CA ALA A 4 -14.37 -13.64 11.55
C ALA A 4 -13.88 -14.97 10.95
N PHE A 5 -12.70 -14.99 10.33
CA PHE A 5 -12.06 -16.18 9.75
C PHE A 5 -10.91 -16.70 10.62
N GLY A 6 -10.75 -16.18 11.85
CA GLY A 6 -9.63 -16.53 12.73
C GLY A 6 -8.27 -15.98 12.27
N ILE A 7 -8.26 -15.03 11.34
CA ILE A 7 -7.04 -14.42 10.82
C ILE A 7 -6.74 -13.15 11.65
N PRO A 8 -5.61 -13.09 12.37
CA PRO A 8 -5.16 -11.87 13.02
C PRO A 8 -4.91 -10.78 11.98
N GLY A 9 -5.13 -9.53 12.36
CA GLY A 9 -4.86 -8.42 11.46
C GLY A 9 -4.86 -7.07 12.15
N GLN A 10 -4.24 -6.10 11.47
CA GLN A 10 -4.12 -4.72 11.93
C GLN A 10 -4.44 -3.76 10.81
N ARG A 11 -4.85 -2.54 11.17
CA ARG A 11 -5.07 -1.44 10.23
C ARG A 11 -4.13 -0.28 10.58
N ILE A 12 -3.43 0.24 9.58
CA ILE A 12 -2.63 1.46 9.69
C ILE A 12 -3.20 2.57 8.81
N THR A 13 -3.01 3.81 9.25
CA THR A 13 -3.50 5.01 8.54
C THR A 13 -2.42 6.08 8.36
N ARG A 14 -1.23 5.87 8.92
CA ARG A 14 -0.12 6.82 8.86
C ARG A 14 1.17 6.15 8.40
N LYS A 15 2.01 6.94 7.72
CA LYS A 15 3.27 6.48 7.11
C LYS A 15 4.31 6.03 8.14
N ASP A 16 4.32 6.65 9.32
CA ASP A 16 5.23 6.30 10.44
C ASP A 16 4.97 4.89 10.98
N GLN A 17 3.77 4.33 10.79
CA GLN A 17 3.40 3.00 11.26
C GLN A 17 3.84 1.86 10.32
N VAL A 18 4.33 2.18 9.12
CA VAL A 18 4.56 1.17 8.06
C VAL A 18 5.65 0.18 8.45
N ALA A 19 6.76 0.65 9.01
CA ALA A 19 7.89 -0.22 9.37
C ALA A 19 7.48 -1.27 10.43
N ASP A 20 6.97 -0.80 11.57
CA ASP A 20 6.52 -1.67 12.67
C ASP A 20 5.39 -2.63 12.25
N ALA A 21 4.50 -2.15 11.37
CA ALA A 21 3.39 -2.95 10.87
C ALA A 21 3.86 -4.08 9.94
N LEU A 22 4.85 -3.81 9.09
CA LEU A 22 5.49 -4.82 8.26
C LEU A 22 6.25 -5.83 9.12
N ASP A 23 6.99 -5.39 10.12
CA ASP A 23 7.67 -6.30 11.05
C ASP A 23 6.70 -7.24 11.75
N THR A 24 5.56 -6.72 12.22
CA THR A 24 4.51 -7.54 12.84
C THR A 24 3.90 -8.54 11.85
N LEU A 25 3.63 -8.11 10.61
CA LEU A 25 3.08 -8.95 9.54
C LEU A 25 4.05 -10.11 9.19
N LEU A 26 5.32 -9.79 9.00
CA LEU A 26 6.34 -10.74 8.54
C LEU A 26 6.76 -11.73 9.64
N ASN A 27 6.71 -11.31 10.91
CA ASN A 27 7.02 -12.17 12.06
C ASN A 27 5.80 -12.89 12.65
N SER A 28 4.60 -12.71 12.09
CA SER A 28 3.41 -13.43 12.55
C SER A 28 3.50 -14.91 12.20
N GLU A 29 3.18 -15.77 13.16
CA GLU A 29 2.97 -17.18 12.88
C GLU A 29 1.63 -17.38 12.16
N GLY A 30 1.67 -17.92 10.94
CA GLY A 30 0.47 -18.21 10.15
C GLY A 30 -0.09 -17.00 9.38
N PRO A 31 -1.35 -17.08 8.92
CA PRO A 31 -1.95 -16.04 8.09
C PRO A 31 -2.16 -14.75 8.88
N TYR A 32 -1.92 -13.61 8.25
CA TYR A 32 -2.11 -12.29 8.86
C TYR A 32 -2.57 -11.26 7.82
N LEU A 33 -3.50 -10.38 8.19
CA LEU A 33 -3.99 -9.30 7.32
C LEU A 33 -3.49 -7.92 7.80
N LEU A 34 -2.72 -7.24 6.97
CA LEU A 34 -2.38 -5.83 7.16
C LEU A 34 -3.21 -4.95 6.22
N GLN A 35 -4.09 -4.12 6.78
CA GLN A 35 -4.85 -3.12 6.03
C GLN A 35 -4.11 -1.77 6.09
N VAL A 36 -3.57 -1.32 4.96
CA VAL A 36 -2.89 -0.03 4.84
C VAL A 36 -3.84 0.97 4.19
N SER A 37 -4.12 2.08 4.86
CA SER A 37 -4.90 3.17 4.25
C SER A 37 -3.95 4.06 3.46
N ILE A 38 -4.26 4.28 2.18
CA ILE A 38 -3.52 5.15 1.27
C ILE A 38 -4.41 6.33 0.86
N ASP A 39 -3.79 7.44 0.46
CA ASP A 39 -4.51 8.55 -0.15
C ASP A 39 -4.94 8.13 -1.56
N GLU A 40 -6.24 8.21 -1.84
CA GLU A 40 -6.81 7.85 -3.13
C GLU A 40 -6.40 8.84 -4.24
N LEU A 41 -5.93 10.04 -3.88
CA LEU A 41 -5.48 11.06 -4.81
C LEU A 41 -3.97 10.96 -5.12
N GLU A 42 -3.23 10.08 -4.44
CA GLU A 42 -1.83 9.82 -4.80
C GLU A 42 -1.73 8.97 -6.07
N ASN A 43 -1.25 9.60 -7.13
CA ASN A 43 -0.96 8.93 -8.40
C ASN A 43 0.37 8.18 -8.34
N VAL A 44 0.45 7.08 -9.09
CA VAL A 44 1.71 6.39 -9.38
C VAL A 44 2.43 7.13 -10.50
N TRP A 45 3.68 7.53 -10.24
CA TRP A 45 4.52 8.26 -11.18
C TRP A 45 5.80 7.46 -11.48
N PRO A 46 6.39 7.60 -12.68
CA PRO A 46 5.87 8.34 -13.83
C PRO A 46 4.66 7.66 -14.48
N LEU A 47 3.85 8.45 -15.18
CA LEU A 47 2.57 8.05 -15.79
C LEU A 47 2.68 8.14 -17.32
N VAL A 48 2.23 7.13 -18.07
CA VAL A 48 2.08 7.21 -19.53
C VAL A 48 0.63 7.58 -19.87
N PRO A 49 0.36 8.71 -20.56
CA PRO A 49 -0.98 9.06 -21.01
C PRO A 49 -1.58 7.97 -21.92
N PRO A 50 -2.91 7.77 -21.88
CA PRO A 50 -3.56 6.81 -22.79
C PRO A 50 -3.24 7.10 -24.26
N GLY A 51 -2.77 6.10 -24.98
CA GLY A 51 -2.42 6.21 -26.40
C GLY A 51 -1.05 6.84 -26.69
N ALA A 52 -0.27 7.21 -25.68
CA ALA A 52 1.11 7.66 -25.83
C ALA A 52 2.11 6.51 -25.62
N GLY A 53 3.31 6.66 -26.18
CA GLY A 53 4.45 5.77 -25.92
C GLY A 53 5.16 6.12 -24.61
N ASN A 54 6.01 5.20 -24.14
CA ASN A 54 6.79 5.35 -22.91
C ASN A 54 7.71 6.59 -22.93
N GLU A 55 8.13 7.03 -24.11
CA GLU A 55 8.92 8.24 -24.33
C GLU A 55 8.20 9.54 -23.95
N THR A 56 6.87 9.49 -23.76
CA THR A 56 6.03 10.64 -23.38
C THR A 56 5.57 10.56 -21.92
N MET A 57 6.36 9.90 -21.06
CA MET A 57 6.07 9.80 -19.63
C MET A 57 5.92 11.19 -18.98
N LEU A 58 4.85 11.34 -18.20
CA LEU A 58 4.62 12.48 -17.34
C LEU A 58 5.33 12.24 -16.01
N GLU A 59 6.09 13.23 -15.57
CA GLU A 59 6.79 13.24 -14.29
C GLU A 59 6.00 14.04 -13.25
N LYS A 60 6.18 13.71 -11.97
CA LYS A 60 5.63 14.51 -10.88
C LYS A 60 6.41 15.84 -10.81
N VAL A 61 5.73 16.95 -11.09
CA VAL A 61 6.35 18.27 -10.91
C VAL A 61 6.55 18.47 -9.40
N SER A 62 7.82 18.57 -9.00
CA SER A 62 8.25 18.72 -7.60
C SER A 62 8.05 20.14 -7.10
#